data_AF-A0A957EYP0-F1
#
_entry.id   AF-A0A957EYP0-F1
#
_cell.length_a   1.000
_cell.length_b   1.000
_cell.length_c   1.000
_cell.angle_alpha   90.00
_cell.angle_beta   90.00
_cell.angle_gamma   90.00
#
_symmetry.space_group_name_H-M   'P 1'
#
loop_
_entity.id
_entity.type
_entity.pdbx_description
1 polymer ?
#
loop_
_entity_poly.entity_id
_entity_poly.type
_entity_poly.pdbx_seq_one_letter_code
_entity_poly.pdbx_strand_id
1 'polypeptide(L)'
;TSGGDAPGMNAAVRAVVRAGISAGAEVYAIYEGYQGMVDGADWIRRMVWQDVGGILYKGGTIIGTARCDDFRERHGRLRAAKNLLLHGIDNLVVIGGDGSLTGANIFRQEWSGLLDELVEKGDISYELAQVHRELTIVGLIGSIDNDMWGTDISIGADTALRRITDAVDAISSTAASHQRSFVVEVMGRRCGYLALMSAIATGADWVLIPEAPPNLDE
;
A
#
# COMPACT_ATOMS: atom_id res chain seq x y z
N THR A 1 -4.65 -0.49 -4.63
CA THR A 1 -3.87 0.05 -3.47
C THR A 1 -4.56 -0.37 -2.20
N SER A 2 -3.83 -0.74 -1.15
CA SER A 2 -4.39 -1.28 0.09
C SER A 2 -3.61 -0.79 1.30
N GLY A 3 -4.25 -0.68 2.46
CA GLY A 3 -3.65 -0.21 3.71
C GLY A 3 -3.76 1.30 3.91
N GLY A 4 -2.92 1.86 4.79
CA GLY A 4 -2.78 3.32 4.93
C GLY A 4 -2.23 3.92 3.65
N ASP A 5 -2.75 5.06 3.22
CA ASP A 5 -2.28 5.72 2.00
C ASP A 5 -0.92 6.39 2.23
N ALA A 6 -0.15 6.48 1.17
CA ALA A 6 1.14 7.15 1.19
C ALA A 6 1.28 8.08 -0.04
N PRO A 7 1.87 9.27 0.11
CA PRO A 7 2.19 10.12 -1.03
C PRO A 7 3.03 9.35 -2.05
N GLY A 8 2.66 9.46 -3.33
CA GLY A 8 3.33 8.73 -4.42
C GLY A 8 2.63 7.44 -4.86
N MET A 9 1.59 6.96 -4.16
CA MET A 9 0.79 5.82 -4.63
C MET A 9 0.16 6.08 -6.01
N ASN A 10 -0.32 7.31 -6.27
CA ASN A 10 -0.81 7.68 -7.61
C ASN A 10 0.27 7.60 -8.70
N ALA A 11 1.53 7.92 -8.36
CA ALA A 11 2.65 7.78 -9.28
C ALA A 11 2.92 6.31 -9.60
N ALA A 12 2.87 5.44 -8.59
CA ALA A 12 3.00 3.99 -8.76
C ALA A 12 1.86 3.40 -9.60
N VAL A 13 0.60 3.73 -9.30
CA VAL A 13 -0.56 3.32 -10.11
C VAL A 13 -0.40 3.76 -11.56
N ARG A 14 -0.03 5.02 -11.80
CA ARG A 14 0.22 5.54 -13.15
C ARG A 14 1.33 4.77 -13.88
N ALA A 15 2.43 4.46 -13.19
CA ALA A 15 3.55 3.75 -13.77
C ALA A 15 3.14 2.33 -14.19
N VAL A 16 2.45 1.60 -13.31
CA VAL A 16 1.95 0.24 -13.58
C VAL A 16 0.97 0.25 -14.76
N VAL A 17 -0.02 1.14 -14.76
CA VAL A 17 -1.02 1.23 -15.85
C VAL A 17 -0.35 1.53 -17.18
N ARG A 18 0.53 2.54 -17.23
CA ARG A 18 1.19 2.92 -18.49
C ARG A 18 2.16 1.85 -18.98
N ALA A 19 2.96 1.26 -18.09
CA ALA A 19 3.88 0.20 -18.45
C ALA A 19 3.16 -1.05 -18.96
N GLY A 20 2.07 -1.46 -18.28
CA GLY A 20 1.24 -2.58 -18.71
C GLY A 20 0.63 -2.36 -20.10
N ILE A 21 0.00 -1.20 -20.33
CA ILE A 21 -0.58 -0.85 -21.63
C ILE A 21 0.51 -0.81 -22.72
N SER A 22 1.68 -0.21 -22.43
CA SER A 22 2.79 -0.17 -23.39
C SER A 22 3.37 -1.55 -23.70
N ALA A 23 3.29 -2.51 -22.78
CA ALA A 23 3.66 -3.90 -22.98
C ALA A 23 2.56 -4.73 -23.68
N GLY A 24 1.42 -4.12 -24.03
CA GLY A 24 0.30 -4.79 -24.68
C GLY A 24 -0.63 -5.56 -23.72
N ALA A 25 -0.48 -5.37 -22.41
CA ALA A 25 -1.37 -5.98 -21.42
C ALA A 25 -2.66 -5.17 -21.24
N GLU A 26 -3.75 -5.87 -20.92
CA GLU A 26 -4.96 -5.24 -20.39
C GLU A 26 -4.79 -4.98 -18.89
N VAL A 27 -5.00 -3.74 -18.46
CA VAL A 27 -4.81 -3.35 -17.05
C VAL A 27 -6.15 -3.01 -16.43
N TYR A 28 -6.42 -3.54 -15.24
CA TYR A 28 -7.59 -3.25 -14.44
C TYR A 28 -7.18 -2.57 -13.13
N ALA A 29 -7.92 -1.54 -12.71
CA ALA A 29 -7.83 -0.97 -11.39
C ALA A 29 -8.86 -1.62 -10.47
N ILE A 30 -8.40 -2.05 -9.31
CA ILE A 30 -9.24 -2.52 -8.22
C ILE A 30 -9.39 -1.38 -7.21
N TYR A 31 -10.60 -0.87 -7.10
CA TYR A 31 -10.94 0.24 -6.23
C TYR A 31 -11.12 -0.21 -4.78
N GLU A 32 -10.86 0.66 -3.80
CA GLU A 32 -10.98 0.36 -2.36
C GLU A 32 -10.17 -0.86 -1.88
N GLY A 33 -9.07 -1.16 -2.58
CA GLY A 33 -8.13 -2.20 -2.18
C GLY A 33 -8.74 -3.60 -2.17
N TYR A 34 -8.51 -4.34 -1.08
CA TYR A 34 -9.05 -5.70 -0.97
C TYR A 34 -10.56 -5.73 -0.85
N GLN A 35 -11.19 -4.66 -0.35
CA GLN A 35 -12.64 -4.58 -0.24
C GLN A 35 -13.28 -4.64 -1.62
N GLY A 36 -12.88 -3.77 -2.55
CA GLY A 36 -13.41 -3.81 -3.91
C GLY A 36 -13.01 -5.08 -4.68
N MET A 37 -11.91 -5.74 -4.32
CA MET A 37 -11.59 -7.06 -4.87
C MET A 37 -12.61 -8.13 -4.44
N VAL A 38 -13.03 -8.11 -3.18
CA VAL A 38 -14.05 -9.01 -2.61
C VAL A 38 -15.44 -8.67 -3.13
N ASP A 39 -15.76 -7.39 -3.27
CA ASP A 39 -17.07 -6.92 -3.73
C ASP A 39 -17.26 -7.14 -5.24
N GLY A 40 -16.18 -7.03 -6.03
CA GLY A 40 -16.20 -7.28 -7.47
C GLY A 40 -17.03 -6.27 -8.27
N ALA A 41 -17.54 -6.71 -9.42
CA ALA A 41 -18.38 -5.89 -10.31
C ALA A 41 -17.73 -4.54 -10.66
N ASP A 42 -18.42 -3.42 -10.39
CA ASP A 42 -17.97 -2.07 -10.72
C ASP A 42 -16.73 -1.62 -9.92
N TRP A 43 -16.26 -2.39 -8.94
CA TRP A 43 -15.02 -2.10 -8.22
C TRP A 43 -13.77 -2.57 -8.97
N ILE A 44 -13.90 -3.38 -10.02
CA ILE A 44 -12.81 -3.78 -10.91
C ILE A 44 -13.05 -3.18 -12.29
N ARG A 45 -12.26 -2.16 -12.64
CA ARG A 45 -12.48 -1.40 -13.88
C ARG A 45 -11.27 -1.47 -14.79
N ARG A 46 -11.50 -1.75 -16.06
CA ARG A 46 -10.48 -1.64 -17.10
C ARG A 46 -9.97 -0.20 -17.17
N MET A 47 -8.66 -0.05 -17.25
CA MET A 47 -7.97 1.23 -17.35
C MET A 47 -7.50 1.47 -18.77
N VAL A 48 -7.62 2.71 -19.24
CA VAL A 48 -7.01 3.22 -20.46
C VAL A 48 -5.93 4.25 -20.14
N TRP A 49 -5.12 4.61 -21.14
CA TRP A 49 -3.96 5.49 -20.97
C TRP A 49 -4.32 6.85 -20.34
N GLN A 50 -5.49 7.39 -20.69
CA GLN A 50 -6.00 8.68 -20.22
C GLN A 50 -6.44 8.66 -18.75
N ASP A 51 -6.86 7.51 -18.21
CA ASP A 51 -7.42 7.41 -16.85
C ASP A 51 -6.39 7.75 -15.76
N VAL A 52 -5.11 7.57 -16.07
CA VAL A 52 -3.98 7.93 -15.19
C VAL A 52 -3.29 9.23 -15.63
N GLY A 53 -3.98 10.07 -16.41
CA GLY A 53 -3.58 11.44 -16.73
C GLY A 53 -3.82 12.39 -15.55
N GLY A 54 -2.87 13.30 -15.27
CA GLY A 54 -3.05 14.35 -14.26
C GLY A 54 -3.15 13.86 -12.80
N ILE A 55 -2.76 12.62 -12.50
CA ILE A 55 -2.80 12.08 -11.12
C ILE A 55 -1.45 12.14 -10.40
N LEU A 56 -0.36 12.44 -11.11
CA LEU A 56 1.01 12.33 -10.57
C LEU A 56 1.26 13.22 -9.35
N TYR A 57 0.69 14.42 -9.33
CA TYR A 57 0.84 15.41 -8.25
C TYR A 57 -0.22 15.29 -7.15
N LYS A 58 -1.19 14.37 -7.29
CA LYS A 58 -2.26 14.21 -6.31
C LYS A 58 -1.77 13.36 -5.13
N GLY A 59 -2.12 13.78 -3.92
CA GLY A 59 -1.92 12.98 -2.71
C GLY A 59 -2.82 11.74 -2.66
N GLY A 60 -2.53 10.84 -1.71
CA GLY A 60 -3.27 9.60 -1.50
C GLY A 60 -3.28 8.68 -2.72
N THR A 61 -4.43 8.03 -2.95
CA THR A 61 -4.67 7.13 -4.08
C THR A 61 -6.01 7.42 -4.76
N ILE A 62 -6.02 7.59 -6.08
CA ILE A 62 -7.20 7.87 -6.89
C ILE A 62 -8.15 6.66 -7.01
N ILE A 63 -7.66 5.46 -6.70
CA ILE A 63 -8.44 4.22 -6.71
C ILE A 63 -8.88 3.83 -5.29
N GLY A 64 -8.68 4.70 -4.30
CA GLY A 64 -9.09 4.44 -2.93
C GLY A 64 -8.28 3.35 -2.21
N THR A 65 -8.56 3.18 -0.94
CA THR A 65 -7.97 2.14 -0.09
C THR A 65 -8.89 1.90 1.09
N ALA A 66 -9.25 0.65 1.31
CA ALA A 66 -10.07 0.25 2.45
C ALA A 66 -9.43 -0.93 3.19
N ARG A 67 -9.64 -0.96 4.50
CA ARG A 67 -9.42 -2.17 5.30
C ARG A 67 -10.53 -3.16 4.95
N CYS A 68 -10.17 -4.43 4.81
CA CYS A 68 -11.10 -5.49 4.46
C CYS A 68 -10.90 -6.67 5.42
N ASP A 69 -11.83 -6.84 6.36
CA ASP A 69 -11.80 -7.96 7.30
C ASP A 69 -12.17 -9.26 6.60
N ASP A 70 -13.11 -9.23 5.64
CA ASP A 70 -13.50 -10.39 4.84
C ASP A 70 -12.32 -11.06 4.15
N PHE A 71 -11.34 -10.28 3.67
CA PHE A 71 -10.15 -10.82 2.99
C PHE A 71 -9.19 -11.56 3.94
N ARG A 72 -9.32 -11.37 5.26
CA ARG A 72 -8.60 -12.17 6.27
C ARG A 72 -9.17 -13.57 6.39
N GLU A 73 -10.43 -13.74 5.99
CA GLU A 73 -11.12 -15.01 5.99
C GLU A 73 -11.05 -15.69 4.63
N ARG A 74 -11.02 -17.03 4.63
CA ARG A 74 -10.95 -17.82 3.39
C ARG A 74 -12.14 -17.55 2.46
N HIS A 75 -13.33 -17.32 3.01
CA HIS A 75 -14.53 -17.05 2.22
C HIS A 75 -14.44 -15.72 1.44
N GLY A 76 -13.80 -14.69 2.00
CA GLY A 76 -13.58 -13.43 1.29
C GLY A 76 -12.53 -13.58 0.19
N ARG A 77 -11.45 -14.33 0.47
CA ARG A 77 -10.46 -14.68 -0.56
C ARG A 77 -11.06 -15.48 -1.71
N LEU A 78 -11.97 -16.41 -1.42
CA LEU A 78 -12.68 -17.17 -2.44
C LEU A 78 -13.54 -16.28 -3.34
N ARG A 79 -14.28 -15.32 -2.75
CA ARG A 79 -15.03 -14.31 -3.53
C ARG A 79 -14.10 -13.45 -4.39
N ALA A 80 -12.99 -12.98 -3.81
CA ALA A 80 -12.00 -12.20 -4.53
C ALA A 80 -11.39 -12.96 -5.72
N ALA A 81 -11.03 -14.24 -5.54
CA ALA A 81 -10.52 -15.09 -6.61
C ALA A 81 -11.55 -15.24 -7.74
N LYS A 82 -12.82 -15.51 -7.40
CA LYS A 82 -13.91 -15.56 -8.39
C LYS A 82 -14.01 -14.27 -9.19
N ASN A 83 -14.00 -13.11 -8.52
CA ASN A 83 -14.11 -11.82 -9.19
C ASN A 83 -12.95 -11.54 -10.13
N LEU A 84 -11.71 -11.88 -9.74
CA LEU A 84 -10.54 -11.74 -10.62
C LEU A 84 -10.67 -12.63 -11.86
N LEU A 85 -11.09 -13.88 -11.70
CA LEU A 85 -11.27 -14.83 -12.80
C LEU A 85 -12.37 -14.41 -13.79
N LEU A 86 -13.45 -13.77 -13.31
CA LEU A 86 -14.49 -13.22 -14.18
C LEU A 86 -13.97 -12.13 -15.14
N HIS A 87 -12.84 -11.50 -14.79
CA HIS A 87 -12.14 -10.54 -15.65
C HIS A 87 -10.88 -11.13 -16.32
N GLY A 88 -10.63 -12.42 -16.15
CA GLY A 88 -9.42 -13.09 -16.68
C GLY A 88 -8.12 -12.58 -16.04
N ILE A 89 -8.17 -12.16 -14.78
CA ILE A 89 -7.02 -11.59 -14.06
C ILE A 89 -6.32 -12.66 -13.22
N ASP A 90 -5.05 -12.92 -13.54
CA ASP A 90 -4.12 -13.81 -12.84
C ASP A 90 -2.75 -13.15 -12.57
N ASN A 91 -2.65 -11.85 -12.84
CA ASN A 91 -1.48 -11.01 -12.59
C ASN A 91 -1.90 -9.83 -11.72
N LEU A 92 -1.39 -9.76 -10.49
CA LEU A 92 -1.80 -8.77 -9.50
C LEU A 92 -0.62 -7.90 -9.06
N VAL A 93 -0.78 -6.59 -9.15
CA VAL A 93 0.17 -5.62 -8.58
C VAL A 93 -0.45 -5.00 -7.33
N VAL A 94 0.15 -5.27 -6.17
CA VAL A 94 -0.33 -4.79 -4.87
C VAL A 94 0.56 -3.65 -4.39
N ILE A 95 -0.03 -2.46 -4.25
CA ILE A 95 0.64 -1.28 -3.70
C ILE A 95 0.09 -1.05 -2.28
N GLY A 96 0.94 -1.16 -1.26
CA GLY A 96 0.52 -0.99 0.13
C GLY A 96 1.66 -1.23 1.12
N GLY A 97 1.33 -1.24 2.41
CA GLY A 97 2.28 -1.53 3.49
C GLY A 97 2.43 -3.03 3.78
N ASP A 98 3.17 -3.35 4.85
CA ASP A 98 3.49 -4.72 5.27
C ASP A 98 2.26 -5.65 5.36
N GLY A 99 1.20 -5.23 6.04
CA GLY A 99 -0.02 -6.03 6.18
C GLY A 99 -0.71 -6.33 4.85
N SER A 100 -0.68 -5.38 3.90
CA SER A 100 -1.25 -5.59 2.57
C SER A 100 -0.45 -6.60 1.75
N LEU A 101 0.89 -6.52 1.82
CA LEU A 101 1.79 -7.44 1.12
C LEU A 101 1.76 -8.85 1.72
N THR A 102 1.63 -8.95 3.05
CA THR A 102 1.42 -10.23 3.74
C THR A 102 0.13 -10.90 3.27
N GLY A 103 -0.98 -10.15 3.20
CA GLY A 103 -2.24 -10.66 2.67
C GLY A 103 -2.14 -11.14 1.22
N ALA A 104 -1.35 -10.44 0.38
CA ALA A 104 -1.11 -10.83 -1.00
C ALA A 104 -0.34 -12.17 -1.08
N ASN A 105 0.69 -12.33 -0.25
CA ASN A 105 1.48 -13.56 -0.21
C ASN A 105 0.63 -14.78 0.20
N ILE A 106 -0.21 -14.64 1.24
CA ILE A 106 -1.16 -15.70 1.65
C ILE A 106 -2.11 -16.03 0.50
N PHE A 107 -2.67 -15.02 -0.15
CA PHE A 107 -3.59 -15.21 -1.27
C PHE A 107 -2.97 -15.98 -2.43
N ARG A 108 -1.71 -15.68 -2.78
CA ARG A 108 -0.95 -16.43 -3.79
C ARG A 108 -0.75 -17.90 -3.40
N GLN A 109 -0.39 -18.16 -2.14
CA GLN A 109 -0.16 -19.52 -1.65
C GLN A 109 -1.43 -20.36 -1.67
N GLU A 110 -2.58 -19.75 -1.36
CA GLU A 110 -3.87 -20.43 -1.33
C GLU A 110 -4.56 -20.52 -2.71
N TRP A 111 -4.07 -19.79 -3.72
CA TRP A 111 -4.74 -19.58 -5.00
C TRP A 111 -5.27 -20.86 -5.66
N SER A 112 -4.41 -21.86 -5.85
CA SER A 112 -4.78 -23.13 -6.49
C SER A 112 -5.91 -23.86 -5.74
N GLY A 113 -5.86 -23.86 -4.40
CA GLY A 113 -6.89 -24.45 -3.56
C GLY A 113 -8.20 -23.67 -3.58
N LEU A 114 -8.17 -22.34 -3.74
CA LEU A 114 -9.38 -21.54 -3.91
C LEU A 114 -10.04 -21.84 -5.27
N LEU A 115 -9.25 -22.04 -6.31
CA LEU A 115 -9.74 -22.40 -7.65
C LEU A 115 -10.40 -23.79 -7.64
N ASP A 116 -9.78 -24.77 -6.98
CA ASP A 116 -10.35 -26.12 -6.84
C ASP A 116 -11.71 -26.06 -6.12
N GLU A 117 -11.81 -25.28 -5.04
CA GLU A 117 -13.05 -25.07 -4.30
C GLU A 117 -14.14 -24.36 -5.12
N LEU A 118 -13.76 -23.41 -5.98
CA LEU A 118 -14.70 -22.73 -6.89
C LEU A 118 -15.22 -23.66 -8.00
N VAL A 119 -14.38 -24.57 -8.50
CA VAL A 119 -14.81 -25.60 -9.47
C VAL A 119 -15.77 -26.59 -8.82
N GLU A 120 -15.47 -27.07 -7.60
CA GLU A 120 -16.34 -27.99 -6.86
C GLU A 120 -17.72 -27.41 -6.59
N LYS A 121 -17.81 -26.10 -6.30
CA LYS A 121 -19.08 -25.39 -6.10
C LYS A 121 -19.83 -25.11 -7.41
N GLY A 122 -19.19 -25.32 -8.57
CA GLY A 122 -19.75 -24.98 -9.87
C GLY A 122 -19.78 -23.46 -10.15
N ASP A 123 -18.99 -22.68 -9.42
CA ASP A 123 -18.91 -21.22 -9.60
C ASP A 123 -18.09 -20.83 -10.84
N ILE A 124 -17.14 -21.68 -11.24
CA ILE A 124 -16.29 -21.52 -12.43
C ILE A 124 -16.12 -22.86 -13.16
N SER A 125 -15.74 -22.83 -14.43
CA SER A 125 -15.42 -24.05 -15.17
C SER A 125 -14.01 -24.56 -14.86
N TYR A 126 -13.81 -25.86 -15.03
CA TYR A 126 -12.50 -26.49 -14.85
C TYR A 126 -11.47 -25.91 -15.82
N GLU A 127 -11.85 -25.63 -17.07
CA GLU A 127 -10.97 -25.05 -18.08
C GLU A 127 -10.47 -23.66 -17.67
N LEU A 128 -11.36 -22.82 -17.14
CA LEU A 128 -11.00 -21.48 -16.66
C LEU A 128 -9.99 -21.58 -15.50
N ALA A 129 -10.21 -22.51 -14.58
CA ALA A 129 -9.29 -22.75 -13.46
C ALA A 129 -7.91 -23.26 -13.92
N GLN A 130 -7.84 -24.04 -15.01
CA GLN A 130 -6.56 -24.51 -15.55
C GLN A 130 -5.79 -23.41 -16.26
N VAL A 131 -6.47 -22.54 -17.02
CA VAL A 131 -5.82 -21.41 -17.72
C VAL A 131 -5.19 -20.43 -16.71
N HIS A 132 -5.84 -20.20 -15.59
CA HIS A 132 -5.40 -19.25 -14.55
C HIS A 132 -4.84 -19.97 -13.30
N ARG A 133 -4.22 -21.14 -13.46
CA ARG A 133 -3.82 -21.99 -12.32
C ARG A 133 -2.83 -21.34 -11.36
N GLU A 134 -2.03 -20.39 -11.86
CA GLU A 134 -1.03 -19.68 -11.07
C GLU A 134 -1.36 -18.19 -10.99
N LEU A 135 -1.24 -17.62 -9.78
CA LEU A 135 -1.35 -16.19 -9.55
C LEU A 135 0.05 -15.57 -9.46
N THR A 136 0.34 -14.65 -10.36
CA THR A 136 1.56 -13.84 -10.30
C THR A 136 1.29 -12.59 -9.48
N ILE A 137 2.11 -12.33 -8.46
CA ILE A 137 1.98 -11.14 -7.62
C ILE A 137 3.28 -10.34 -7.62
N VAL A 138 3.15 -9.02 -7.80
CA VAL A 138 4.21 -8.03 -7.58
C VAL A 138 3.78 -7.07 -6.47
N GLY A 139 4.61 -6.90 -5.46
CA GLY A 139 4.39 -5.96 -4.36
C GLY A 139 5.17 -4.67 -4.54
N LEU A 140 4.51 -3.52 -4.32
CA LEU A 140 5.16 -2.21 -4.20
C LEU A 140 4.88 -1.64 -2.81
N ILE A 141 5.93 -1.23 -2.13
CA ILE A 141 5.87 -0.82 -0.72
C ILE A 141 5.47 0.65 -0.65
N GLY A 142 4.21 0.91 -0.28
CA GLY A 142 3.67 2.24 -0.01
C GLY A 142 3.40 2.41 1.47
N SER A 143 4.29 3.11 2.16
CA SER A 143 4.23 3.38 3.60
C SER A 143 5.01 4.65 3.90
N ILE A 144 4.52 5.49 4.81
CA ILE A 144 5.29 6.64 5.30
C ILE A 144 6.28 6.22 6.39
N ASP A 145 6.03 5.09 7.06
CA ASP A 145 6.76 4.69 8.27
C ASP A 145 8.16 4.14 7.97
N ASN A 146 8.45 3.80 6.70
CA ASN A 146 9.65 3.08 6.25
C ASN A 146 9.92 1.79 7.06
N ASP A 147 8.85 1.06 7.34
CA ASP A 147 8.80 -0.07 8.26
C ASP A 147 8.89 -1.44 7.59
N MET A 148 9.29 -1.49 6.31
CA MET A 148 9.35 -2.74 5.54
C MET A 148 10.79 -3.24 5.41
N TRP A 149 11.05 -4.42 5.96
CA TRP A 149 12.35 -5.07 5.79
C TRP A 149 12.58 -5.48 4.33
N GLY A 150 13.81 -5.26 3.84
CA GLY A 150 14.22 -5.62 2.47
C GLY A 150 14.12 -4.47 1.45
N THR A 151 13.63 -3.30 1.83
CA THR A 151 13.77 -2.06 1.05
C THR A 151 14.49 -1.00 1.87
N ASP A 152 15.35 -0.21 1.23
CA ASP A 152 16.01 0.93 1.89
C ASP A 152 15.02 2.08 2.12
N ILE A 153 14.07 2.26 1.20
CA ILE A 153 13.07 3.32 1.26
C ILE A 153 11.69 2.84 0.77
N SER A 154 10.64 3.25 1.47
CA SER A 154 9.25 3.06 1.05
C SER A 154 8.68 4.28 0.32
N ILE A 155 7.73 4.05 -0.58
CA ILE A 155 7.02 5.12 -1.29
C ILE A 155 6.22 5.92 -0.25
N GLY A 156 6.57 7.20 -0.10
CA GLY A 156 5.92 8.17 0.77
C GLY A 156 6.74 8.59 1.99
N ALA A 157 7.79 7.85 2.37
CA ALA A 157 8.61 8.17 3.53
C ALA A 157 9.28 9.56 3.41
N ASP A 158 9.93 9.84 2.28
CA ASP A 158 10.57 11.13 2.02
C ASP A 158 9.56 12.30 2.03
N THR A 159 8.39 12.11 1.43
CA THR A 159 7.35 13.14 1.43
C THR A 159 6.80 13.39 2.84
N ALA A 160 6.65 12.35 3.66
CA ALA A 160 6.26 12.49 5.05
C ALA A 160 7.33 13.23 5.88
N LEU A 161 8.61 12.87 5.71
CA LEU A 161 9.74 13.58 6.31
C LEU A 161 9.75 15.07 5.91
N ARG A 162 9.47 15.38 4.63
CA ARG A 162 9.36 16.76 4.17
C ARG A 162 8.25 17.53 4.89
N ARG A 163 7.10 16.90 5.16
CA ARG A 163 6.02 17.54 5.92
C ARG A 163 6.38 17.78 7.37
N ILE A 164 7.10 16.86 8.01
CA ILE A 164 7.57 17.03 9.39
C ILE A 164 8.57 18.19 9.46
N THR A 165 9.56 18.21 8.58
CA THR A 165 10.58 19.29 8.54
C THR A 165 9.94 20.65 8.28
N ASP A 166 9.03 20.77 7.30
CA ASP A 166 8.29 22.01 7.05
C ASP A 166 7.52 22.50 8.31
N ALA A 167 6.92 21.59 9.08
CA ALA A 167 6.18 21.92 10.29
C ALA A 167 7.11 22.36 11.44
N VAL A 168 8.26 21.70 11.60
CA VAL A 168 9.26 22.07 12.61
C VAL A 168 9.90 23.43 12.29
N ASP A 169 10.22 23.68 11.02
CA ASP A 169 10.74 24.97 10.57
C ASP A 169 9.77 26.11 10.90
N ALA A 170 8.46 25.89 10.68
CA ALA A 170 7.44 26.88 10.97
C ALA A 170 7.34 27.26 12.46
N ILE A 171 7.59 26.31 13.37
CA ILE A 171 7.56 26.57 14.83
C ILE A 171 8.92 26.99 15.41
N SER A 172 10.03 26.79 14.68
CA SER A 172 11.39 27.11 15.17
C SER A 172 11.55 28.59 15.53
N SER A 173 11.01 29.50 14.70
CA SER A 173 11.13 30.95 14.89
C SER A 173 10.46 31.43 16.18
N THR A 174 9.32 30.84 16.55
CA THR A 174 8.61 31.17 17.80
C THR A 174 9.28 30.55 19.03
N ALA A 175 9.87 29.36 18.87
CA ALA A 175 10.67 28.72 19.92
C ALA A 175 11.87 29.58 20.31
N ALA A 176 12.63 30.05 19.32
CA ALA A 176 13.80 30.90 19.53
C ALA A 176 13.44 32.26 20.16
N SER A 177 12.33 32.87 19.73
CA SER A 177 11.92 34.20 20.20
C SER A 177 11.47 34.22 21.66
N HIS A 178 10.92 33.12 22.16
CA HIS A 178 10.37 33.02 23.51
C HIS A 178 11.13 32.05 24.42
N GLN A 179 12.28 31.53 23.99
CA GLN A 179 13.07 30.53 24.73
C GLN A 179 12.20 29.34 25.19
N ARG A 180 11.40 28.79 24.27
CA ARG A 180 10.49 27.67 24.56
C ARG A 180 11.08 26.35 24.09
N SER A 181 10.82 25.29 24.83
CA SER A 181 11.00 23.91 24.39
C SER A 181 9.72 23.39 23.75
N PHE A 182 9.83 22.73 22.60
CA PHE A 182 8.72 22.08 21.92
C PHE A 182 8.93 20.57 21.92
N VAL A 183 7.87 19.82 22.16
CA VAL A 183 7.82 18.38 21.96
C VAL A 183 6.98 18.13 20.71
N VAL A 184 7.57 17.48 19.71
CA VAL A 184 6.93 17.21 18.42
C VAL A 184 6.72 15.71 18.29
N GLU A 185 5.47 15.27 18.31
CA GLU A 185 5.09 13.88 18.05
C GLU A 185 4.94 13.66 16.54
N VAL A 186 5.55 12.59 16.03
CA VAL A 186 5.50 12.22 14.61
C VAL A 186 4.96 10.81 14.43
N MET A 187 4.46 10.52 13.22
CA MET A 187 4.05 9.16 12.85
C MET A 187 5.27 8.22 12.72
N GLY A 188 5.00 6.92 12.54
CA GLY A 188 6.04 5.87 12.52
C GLY A 188 5.53 4.53 13.03
N ARG A 189 4.37 4.49 13.69
CA ARG A 189 3.77 3.29 14.30
C ARG A 189 4.72 2.59 15.27
N ARG A 190 5.44 1.56 14.82
CA ARG A 190 6.47 0.83 15.60
C ARG A 190 7.87 1.01 15.03
N CYS A 191 8.05 1.96 14.12
CA CYS A 191 9.31 2.31 13.49
C CYS A 191 9.65 3.78 13.80
N GLY A 192 10.87 4.00 14.29
CA GLY A 192 11.42 5.31 14.61
C GLY A 192 12.05 6.04 13.43
N TYR A 193 12.00 5.49 12.20
CA TYR A 193 12.68 6.08 11.04
C TYR A 193 12.31 7.56 10.82
N LEU A 194 11.02 7.87 10.80
CA LEU A 194 10.56 9.26 10.63
C LEU A 194 11.02 10.17 11.77
N ALA A 195 10.95 9.71 13.02
CA ALA A 195 11.41 10.47 14.18
C ALA A 195 12.92 10.73 14.14
N LEU A 196 13.71 9.69 13.87
CA LEU A 196 15.16 9.78 13.78
C LEU A 196 15.61 10.70 12.64
N MET A 197 15.07 10.50 11.43
CA MET A 197 15.44 11.33 10.27
C MET A 197 14.98 12.78 10.45
N SER A 198 13.82 12.99 11.06
CA SER A 198 13.35 14.35 11.37
C SER A 198 14.25 15.04 12.38
N ALA A 199 14.65 14.33 13.45
CA ALA A 199 15.56 14.86 14.46
C ALA A 199 16.92 15.28 13.86
N ILE A 200 17.48 14.45 12.97
CA ILE A 200 18.72 14.76 12.24
C ILE A 200 18.51 15.98 11.33
N ALA A 201 17.41 16.03 10.58
CA ALA A 201 17.14 17.09 9.62
C ALA A 201 16.87 18.45 10.28
N THR A 202 16.28 18.48 11.48
CA THR A 202 15.90 19.71 12.18
C THR A 202 16.88 20.12 13.28
N GLY A 203 17.88 19.28 13.58
CA GLY A 203 18.83 19.50 14.67
C GLY A 203 18.18 19.42 16.05
N ALA A 204 17.28 18.47 16.26
CA ALA A 204 16.59 18.29 17.53
C ALA A 204 17.56 17.93 18.66
N ASP A 205 17.34 18.49 19.86
CA ASP A 205 18.17 18.23 21.04
C ASP A 205 18.05 16.78 21.54
N TRP A 206 16.88 16.16 21.37
CA TRP A 206 16.60 14.79 21.78
C TRP A 206 15.60 14.11 20.86
N VAL A 207 15.66 12.79 20.76
CA VAL A 207 14.71 11.98 20.00
C VAL A 207 14.37 10.72 20.78
N LEU A 208 13.10 10.30 20.71
CA LEU A 208 12.60 9.07 21.31
C LEU A 208 12.16 8.13 20.18
N ILE A 209 12.77 6.95 20.11
CA ILE A 209 12.45 5.93 19.11
C ILE A 209 12.27 4.56 19.75
N PRO A 210 11.33 3.72 19.25
CA PRO A 210 11.09 2.39 19.83
C PRO A 210 12.28 1.44 19.69
N GLU A 211 13.14 1.62 18.68
CA GLU A 211 14.31 0.78 18.44
C GLU A 211 15.47 1.04 19.42
N ALA A 212 15.49 2.21 20.06
CA ALA A 212 16.48 2.62 21.05
C ALA A 212 15.77 3.34 22.21
N PRO A 213 15.07 2.60 23.08
CA PRO A 213 14.36 3.20 24.21
C PRO A 213 15.35 3.89 25.17
N PRO A 214 14.94 4.99 25.82
CA PRO A 214 15.79 5.66 26.79
C PRO A 214 16.08 4.75 27.98
N ASN A 215 17.29 4.82 28.52
CA ASN A 215 17.64 4.15 29.76
C ASN A 215 16.90 4.84 30.91
N LEU A 216 16.06 4.11 31.65
CA LEU A 216 15.26 4.66 32.76
C LEU A 216 16.00 4.61 34.10
N ASP A 217 17.16 3.93 34.13
CA ASP A 217 17.97 3.71 35.33
C ASP A 217 19.14 4.72 35.45
N GLU A 218 19.26 5.67 34.52
CA GLU A 218 20.11 6.87 34.58
C GLU A 218 19.26 8.13 34.81
#